data_AF-A0A0R3TXK3-F1
#
_entry.id   AF-A0A0R3TXK3-F1
#
_cell.length_a   1.000
_cell.length_b   1.000
_cell.length_c   1.000
_cell.angle_alpha   90.00
_cell.angle_beta   90.00
_cell.angle_gamma   90.00
#
_symmetry.space_group_name_H-M   'P 1'
#
loop_
_entity.id
_entity.type
_entity.pdbx_description
1 polymer ?
#
loop_
_entity_poly.entity_id
_entity_poly.type
_entity_poly.pdbx_seq_one_letter_code
_entity_poly.pdbx_strand_id
1 'polypeptide(L)'
;KWLDDTQQVLEEKKEIKRKCDLLLKIYEEQRIEKLRYEMTKYKMAARAALYEWIDYSVEPRPDPAALLRSAGFEPEILDLEDAD
;
A
#
# COMPACT_ATOMS: atom_id res chain seq x y z
N LYS A 1 33.47 19.35 10.99
CA LYS A 1 34.75 18.61 11.01
C LYS A 1 34.64 17.61 9.87
N TRP A 2 35.37 17.82 8.78
CA TRP A 2 35.34 16.89 7.64
C TRP A 2 35.94 15.56 8.08
N LEU A 3 35.27 14.46 7.74
CA LEU A 3 35.80 13.11 7.98
C LEU A 3 36.95 12.89 7.01
N ASP A 4 38.01 12.24 7.48
CA ASP A 4 39.03 11.68 6.58
C ASP A 4 38.37 10.63 5.66
N ASP A 5 38.89 10.45 4.44
CA ASP A 5 38.36 9.54 3.43
C ASP A 5 38.14 8.13 4.00
N THR A 6 39.05 7.67 4.87
CA THR A 6 38.93 6.37 5.55
C THR A 6 37.70 6.31 6.48
N GLN A 7 37.43 7.40 7.20
CA GLN A 7 36.29 7.49 8.11
C GLN A 7 34.97 7.61 7.35
N GLN A 8 34.96 8.33 6.23
CA GLN A 8 33.79 8.40 5.36
C GLN A 8 33.42 7.01 4.81
N VAL A 9 34.39 6.27 4.28
CA VAL A 9 34.19 4.90 3.78
C VAL A 9 33.67 3.97 4.89
N LEU A 10 34.14 4.14 6.13
CA LEU A 10 33.68 3.33 7.25
C LEU A 10 32.21 3.61 7.62
N GLU A 11 31.80 4.89 7.62
CA GLU A 11 30.41 5.27 7.87
C GLU A 11 29.47 4.79 6.75
N GLU A 12 29.90 4.88 5.49
CA GLU A 12 29.16 4.32 4.36
C GLU A 12 28.97 2.81 4.50
N LYS A 13 30.02 2.06 4.88
CA LYS A 13 29.92 0.61 5.14
C LYS A 13 28.97 0.28 6.28
N LYS A 14 28.97 1.06 7.36
CA LYS A 14 28.03 0.87 8.49
C LYS A 14 26.59 1.09 8.04
N GLU A 15 26.34 2.14 7.25
CA GLU A 15 25.00 2.44 6.74
C GLU A 15 24.52 1.35 5.77
N ILE A 16 25.39 0.86 4.89
CA ILE A 16 25.07 -0.29 4.01
C ILE A 16 24.70 -1.52 4.84
N LYS A 17 25.52 -1.87 5.84
CA LYS A 17 25.23 -3.00 6.73
C LYS A 17 23.86 -2.84 7.42
N ARG A 18 23.58 -1.65 7.96
CA ARG A 18 22.30 -1.35 8.61
C ARG A 18 21.11 -1.54 7.66
N LYS A 19 21.23 -1.09 6.40
CA LYS A 19 20.18 -1.28 5.39
C LYS A 19 20.00 -2.76 5.04
N CYS A 20 21.09 -3.52 4.88
CA CYS A 20 21.03 -4.96 4.64
C CYS A 20 20.38 -5.71 5.80
N ASP A 21 20.74 -5.40 7.05
CA ASP A 21 20.15 -6.00 8.24
C ASP A 21 18.63 -5.72 8.32
N LEU A 22 18.21 -4.49 7.97
CA LEU A 22 16.80 -4.13 7.90
C LEU A 22 16.04 -4.91 6.82
N LEU A 23 16.62 -5.04 5.63
CA LEU A 23 16.03 -5.81 4.53
C LEU A 23 15.88 -7.29 4.90
N LEU A 24 16.91 -7.87 5.53
CA LEU A 24 16.86 -9.24 6.02
C LEU A 24 15.72 -9.43 7.02
N LYS A 25 15.59 -8.50 7.99
CA LYS A 25 14.49 -8.54 8.97
C LYS A 25 13.12 -8.42 8.32
N ILE A 26 12.95 -7.55 7.32
CA ILE A 26 11.70 -7.43 6.55
C ILE A 26 11.34 -8.76 5.87
N TYR A 27 12.33 -9.44 5.32
CA TYR A 27 12.19 -10.72 4.64
C TYR A 27 11.86 -11.85 5.63
N GLU A 28 12.67 -12.03 6.67
CA GLU A 28 12.51 -13.10 7.68
C GLU A 28 11.16 -13.03 8.38
N GLU A 29 10.69 -11.82 8.72
CA GLU A 29 9.39 -11.63 9.34
C GLU A 29 8.21 -11.67 8.35
N GLN A 30 8.50 -11.85 7.06
CA GLN A 30 7.53 -11.88 5.96
C GLN A 30 6.59 -10.66 5.95
N ARG A 31 7.13 -9.48 6.29
CA ARG A 31 6.30 -8.28 6.52
C ARG A 31 5.53 -7.85 5.28
N ILE A 32 6.15 -7.96 4.11
CA ILE A 32 5.52 -7.60 2.84
C ILE A 32 4.33 -8.52 2.54
N GLU A 33 4.49 -9.82 2.73
CA GLU A 33 3.42 -10.80 2.47
C GLU A 33 2.25 -10.60 3.43
N LYS A 34 2.54 -10.37 4.72
CA LYS A 34 1.51 -10.05 5.73
C LYS A 34 0.75 -8.77 5.39
N LEU A 35 1.46 -7.71 4.98
CA LEU A 35 0.82 -6.46 4.57
C LEU A 35 -0.07 -6.64 3.34
N ARG A 36 0.42 -7.37 2.33
CA ARG A 36 -0.38 -7.69 1.13
C ARG A 36 -1.63 -8.47 1.48
N TYR A 37 -1.50 -9.48 2.32
CA TYR A 37 -2.63 -10.30 2.77
C TYR A 37 -3.69 -9.47 3.50
N GLU A 38 -3.29 -8.62 4.45
CA GLU A 38 -4.23 -7.74 5.16
C GLU A 38 -4.85 -6.69 4.23
N MET A 39 -4.06 -6.09 3.32
CA MET A 39 -4.59 -5.18 2.29
C MET A 39 -5.67 -5.83 1.44
N THR A 40 -5.47 -7.08 1.00
CA THR A 40 -6.47 -7.83 0.23
C THR A 40 -7.76 -7.99 1.01
N LYS A 41 -7.71 -8.31 2.31
CA LYS A 41 -8.90 -8.41 3.16
C LYS A 41 -9.65 -7.09 3.26
N TYR A 42 -8.95 -6.00 3.55
CA TYR A 42 -9.57 -4.68 3.65
C TYR A 42 -10.19 -4.25 2.32
N LYS A 43 -9.52 -4.55 1.21
CA LYS A 43 -10.03 -4.29 -0.14
C LYS A 43 -11.33 -5.04 -0.41
N MET A 44 -11.38 -6.34 -0.10
CA MET A 44 -12.60 -7.15 -0.25
C MET A 44 -13.74 -6.61 0.63
N ALA A 45 -13.46 -6.29 1.89
CA ALA A 45 -14.46 -5.75 2.80
C ALA A 45 -14.99 -4.38 2.35
N ALA A 46 -14.11 -3.50 1.89
CA ALA A 46 -14.49 -2.18 1.36
C ALA A 46 -15.36 -2.30 0.10
N ARG A 47 -15.02 -3.20 -0.83
CA ARG A 47 -15.87 -3.47 -2.00
C ARG A 47 -17.24 -3.99 -1.60
N ALA A 48 -17.29 -4.95 -0.68
CA ALA A 48 -18.56 -5.50 -0.21
C ALA A 48 -19.46 -4.41 0.40
N ALA A 49 -18.91 -3.58 1.29
CA ALA A 49 -19.64 -2.46 1.89
C ALA A 49 -20.10 -1.42 0.86
N LEU A 50 -19.26 -1.13 -0.14
CA LEU A 50 -19.60 -0.21 -1.23
C LEU A 50 -20.77 -0.72 -2.05
N TYR A 51 -20.73 -1.99 -2.48
CA TYR A 51 -21.82 -2.58 -3.26
C TYR A 51 -23.11 -2.71 -2.45
N GLU A 52 -23.01 -3.09 -1.16
CA GLU A 52 -24.17 -3.14 -0.27
C GLU A 52 -24.81 -1.74 -0.14
N TRP A 53 -24.02 -0.69 0.02
CA TRP A 53 -24.54 0.68 0.05
C TRP A 53 -25.22 1.07 -1.27
N ILE A 54 -24.64 0.70 -2.41
CA ILE A 54 -25.23 0.94 -3.74
C ILE A 54 -26.54 0.20 -3.92
N ASP A 55 -26.69 -1.01 -3.38
CA ASP A 55 -27.96 -1.76 -3.43
C ASP A 55 -29.09 -1.05 -2.67
N TYR A 56 -28.78 -0.21 -1.68
CA TYR A 56 -29.75 0.65 -0.98
C TYR A 56 -30.02 1.98 -1.69
N SER A 57 -29.31 2.30 -2.78
CA SER A 57 -29.51 3.54 -3.52
C SER A 57 -30.77 3.49 -4.40
N VAL A 58 -31.39 4.66 -4.61
CA VAL A 58 -32.53 4.79 -5.53
C VAL A 58 -32.03 4.77 -6.98
N GLU A 59 -32.81 4.21 -7.89
CA GLU A 59 -32.46 4.18 -9.31
C GLU A 59 -32.38 5.62 -9.89
N PRO A 60 -31.38 5.93 -10.73
CA PRO A 60 -30.34 5.03 -11.22
C PRO A 60 -29.23 4.77 -10.19
N ARG A 61 -28.80 3.51 -10.07
CA ARG A 61 -27.65 3.14 -9.23
C ARG A 61 -26.40 3.94 -9.64
N PRO A 62 -25.67 4.53 -8.67
CA PRO A 62 -24.44 5.27 -8.96
C PRO A 62 -23.31 4.33 -9.38
N ASP A 63 -22.44 4.81 -10.26
CA ASP A 63 -21.18 4.14 -10.59
C ASP A 63 -20.29 4.07 -9.34
N PRO A 64 -19.87 2.87 -8.88
CA PRO A 64 -19.00 2.72 -7.72
C PRO A 64 -17.70 3.53 -7.82
N ALA A 65 -17.08 3.62 -9.00
CA ALA A 65 -15.83 4.34 -9.19
C ALA A 65 -16.03 5.86 -9.10
N ALA A 66 -17.07 6.39 -9.75
CA ALA A 66 -17.44 7.80 -9.62
C ALA A 66 -17.79 8.19 -8.17
N LEU A 67 -18.47 7.31 -7.43
CA LEU A 67 -18.81 7.54 -6.03
C LEU A 67 -17.55 7.67 -5.16
N LEU A 68 -16.58 6.78 -5.32
CA LEU A 68 -15.31 6.87 -4.59
C LEU A 68 -14.53 8.15 -4.92
N ARG A 69 -14.45 8.51 -6.21
CA ARG A 69 -13.85 9.79 -6.63
C ARG A 69 -14.51 10.97 -5.96
N SER A 70 -15.85 10.98 -5.88
CA SER A 70 -16.61 12.06 -5.24
C SER A 70 -16.33 12.18 -3.74
N ALA A 71 -15.96 11.08 -3.09
CA ALA A 71 -15.57 11.00 -1.70
C ALA A 71 -14.06 11.23 -1.46
N GLY A 72 -13.27 11.50 -2.51
CA GLY A 72 -11.83 11.75 -2.41
C GLY A 72 -10.98 10.47 -2.37
N PHE A 73 -11.51 9.33 -2.81
CA PHE A 73 -10.78 8.06 -2.90
C PHE A 73 -10.43 7.71 -4.35
N GLU A 74 -9.26 7.11 -4.53
CA GLU A 74 -8.78 6.50 -5.77
C GLU A 74 -9.47 5.11 -5.97
N PRO A 75 -10.34 4.94 -6.98
CA PRO A 75 -11.07 3.68 -7.19
C PRO A 75 -10.17 2.46 -7.50
N GLU A 76 -8.96 2.70 -8.02
CA GLU A 76 -7.93 1.71 -8.33
C GLU A 76 -7.49 0.94 -7.09
N ILE A 77 -7.53 1.59 -5.91
CA ILE A 77 -7.26 0.93 -4.62
C ILE A 77 -8.23 -0.23 -4.38
N LEU A 78 -9.45 -0.17 -4.95
CA LEU A 78 -10.47 -1.20 -4.87
C LEU A 78 -10.60 -2.08 -6.14
N ASP A 79 -9.70 -1.96 -7.13
CA ASP A 79 -9.81 -2.62 -8.46
C ASP A 79 -11.19 -2.37 -9.09
N LEU A 80 -11.62 -1.11 -9.12
CA LEU A 80 -12.89 -0.68 -9.73
C LEU A 80 -12.71 0.01 -11.09
N GLU A 81 -11.48 0.15 -11.58
CA GLU A 81 -11.18 0.57 -12.94
C GLU A 81 -10.55 -0.59 -13.70
N ASP A 82 -10.98 -0.78 -14.94
CA ASP A 82 -10.37 -1.74 -15.86
C ASP A 82 -8.98 -1.24 -16.27
N ALA A 83 -8.02 -2.15 -16.27
CA ALA A 83 -6.75 -1.94 -16.95
C ALA A 83 -7.03 -1.82 -18.46
N ASP A 84 -6.63 -0.69 -19.05
CA ASP A 84 -6.55 -0.50 -20.51
C ASP A 84 -5.89 -1.70 -21.22
#